data_AF-A0A176Z147-F1
#
_entry.id   AF-A0A176Z147-F1
#
_cell.length_a   1.000
_cell.length_b   1.000
_cell.length_c   1.000
_cell.angle_alpha   90.00
_cell.angle_beta   90.00
_cell.angle_gamma   90.00
#
_symmetry.space_group_name_H-M   'P 1'
#
loop_
_entity.id
_entity.type
_entity.pdbx_description
1 polymer ?
#
loop_
_entity_poly.entity_id
_entity_poly.type
_entity_poly.pdbx_seq_one_letter_code
_entity_poly.pdbx_strand_id
1 'polypeptide(L)' 'MPEAAVSKLQSDALALEAAADQAIAACGGDAREAVKALLIANEFLEREMEERVSRGYIRGVKHGRFNTYSG' A
#
# COMPACT_ATOMS: atom_id res chain seq x y z
N MET A 1 -20.37 -1.75 -18.31
CA MET A 1 -19.16 -2.57 -18.47
C MET A 1 -18.73 -3.18 -17.11
N PRO A 2 -19.45 -4.18 -16.57
CA PRO A 2 -19.10 -4.80 -15.29
C PRO A 2 -18.05 -5.91 -15.43
N GLU A 3 -17.99 -6.59 -16.58
CA GLU A 3 -17.11 -7.75 -16.83
C GLU A 3 -15.61 -7.39 -16.76
N ALA A 4 -15.23 -6.24 -17.33
CA ALA A 4 -13.85 -5.73 -17.27
C ALA A 4 -13.41 -5.32 -15.86
N ALA A 5 -14.33 -4.91 -14.99
CA ALA A 5 -14.01 -4.59 -13.59
C ALA A 5 -13.79 -5.88 -12.77
N VAL A 6 -14.59 -6.92 -13.03
CA VAL A 6 -14.44 -8.23 -12.39
C VAL A 6 -13.13 -8.91 -12.79
N SER A 7 -12.77 -8.89 -14.08
CA SER A 7 -11.51 -9.47 -14.55
C SER A 7 -10.29 -8.78 -13.94
N LYS A 8 -10.37 -7.46 -13.75
CA LYS A 8 -9.30 -6.68 -13.14
C LYS A 8 -9.15 -6.97 -11.64
N LEU A 9 -10.24 -7.11 -10.91
CA LEU A 9 -10.18 -7.51 -9.49
C LEU A 9 -9.58 -8.91 -9.32
N GLN A 10 -9.89 -9.83 -10.23
CA GLN A 10 -9.31 -11.17 -10.22
C GLN A 10 -7.82 -11.16 -10.52
N SER A 11 -7.37 -10.36 -11.50
CA SER A 11 -5.93 -10.22 -11.76
C SER A 11 -5.19 -9.57 -10.59
N ASP A 12 -5.80 -8.56 -9.96
CA ASP A 12 -5.23 -7.86 -8.82
C ASP A 12 -5.13 -8.81 -7.62
N ALA A 13 -6.13 -9.66 -7.39
CA ALA A 13 -6.10 -10.69 -6.34
C ALA A 13 -5.00 -11.74 -6.57
N LEU A 14 -4.83 -12.22 -7.80
CA LEU A 14 -3.77 -13.18 -8.14
C LEU A 14 -2.37 -12.57 -7.96
N ALA A 15 -2.20 -11.30 -8.34
CA ALA A 15 -0.95 -10.59 -8.14
C ALA A 15 -0.63 -10.39 -6.65
N LEU A 16 -1.65 -10.10 -5.83
CA LEU A 16 -1.51 -9.96 -4.39
C LEU A 16 -1.13 -11.29 -3.72
N GLU A 17 -1.74 -12.41 -4.13
CA GLU A 17 -1.41 -13.73 -3.60
C GLU A 17 0.06 -14.09 -3.88
N ALA A 18 0.52 -13.87 -5.12
CA ALA A 18 1.91 -14.11 -5.49
C ALA A 18 2.90 -13.20 -4.73
N ALA A 19 2.53 -11.95 -4.47
CA ALA A 19 3.34 -11.04 -3.68
C ALA A 19 3.40 -11.45 -2.20
N ALA A 20 2.29 -11.97 -1.65
CA ALA A 20 2.24 -12.49 -0.29
C ALA A 20 3.18 -13.70 -0.13
N ASP A 21 3.14 -14.65 -1.06
CA ASP A 21 4.04 -15.80 -1.07
C ASP A 21 5.51 -15.38 -1.12
N GLN A 22 5.83 -14.38 -1.93
CA GLN A 22 7.20 -13.84 -2.01
C GLN A 22 7.64 -13.19 -0.69
N ALA A 23 6.77 -12.41 -0.05
CA ALA A 23 7.08 -11.78 1.23
C ALA A 23 7.30 -12.83 2.34
N ILE A 24 6.46 -13.88 2.37
CA ILE A 24 6.59 -15.00 3.30
C ILE A 24 7.90 -15.76 3.06
N ALA A 25 8.23 -16.05 1.79
CA ALA A 25 9.48 -16.72 1.44
C ALA A 25 10.72 -15.89 1.83
N ALA A 26 10.67 -14.56 1.68
CA ALA A 26 11.74 -13.66 2.10
C ALA A 26 11.95 -13.65 3.63
N CYS A 27 10.91 -13.95 4.41
CA CYS A 27 10.96 -14.10 5.87
C CYS A 27 11.11 -15.56 6.32
N GLY A 28 11.73 -16.41 5.49
CA GLY A 28 12.03 -17.80 5.87
C GLY A 28 10.80 -18.70 6.06
N GLY A 29 9.64 -18.30 5.52
CA GLY A 29 8.38 -19.02 5.68
C GLY A 29 7.54 -18.59 6.88
N ASP A 30 8.00 -17.64 7.70
CA ASP A 30 7.19 -17.12 8.81
C ASP A 30 6.30 -15.95 8.35
N ALA A 31 5.01 -16.23 8.19
CA ALA A 31 4.02 -15.23 7.82
C ALA A 31 3.87 -14.09 8.85
N ARG A 32 4.10 -14.35 10.14
CA ARG A 32 4.06 -13.31 11.18
C ARG A 32 5.26 -12.38 11.07
N GLU A 33 6.44 -12.90 10.72
CA GLU A 33 7.61 -12.04 10.44
C GLU A 33 7.41 -11.23 9.17
N ALA A 34 6.85 -11.82 8.11
CA ALA A 34 6.50 -11.10 6.89
C ALA A 34 5.55 -9.93 7.14
N VAL A 35 4.48 -10.15 7.94
CA VAL A 35 3.55 -9.07 8.32
C VAL A 35 4.26 -7.97 9.11
N LYS A 36 5.12 -8.32 10.07
CA LYS A 36 5.89 -7.31 10.82
C LYS A 36 6.81 -6.50 9.90
N ALA A 37 7.51 -7.16 8.98
CA ALA A 37 8.38 -6.50 8.02
C ALA A 37 7.59 -5.54 7.11
N LEU A 38 6.43 -5.95 6.62
CA LEU A 38 5.54 -5.10 5.82
C LEU A 38 5.01 -3.89 6.59
N LEU A 39 4.66 -4.05 7.87
CA LEU A 39 4.22 -2.93 8.72
C LEU A 39 5.34 -1.90 8.92
N ILE A 40 6.57 -2.36 9.17
CA ILE A 40 7.74 -1.49 9.30
C ILE A 40 8.03 -0.78 7.96
N ALA A 41 7.96 -1.51 6.83
CA ALA A 41 8.16 -0.93 5.51
C ALA A 41 7.10 0.13 5.18
N ASN A 42 5.83 -0.11 5.53
CA ASN A 42 4.77 0.87 5.35
C ASN A 42 5.02 2.13 6.19
N GLU A 43 5.36 2.00 7.48
CA GLU A 43 5.69 3.16 8.32
C GLU A 43 6.88 3.96 7.77
N PHE A 44 7.90 3.26 7.23
CA PHE A 44 9.03 3.90 6.57
C PHE A 44 8.60 4.71 5.33
N LEU A 45 7.79 4.12 4.45
CA LEU A 45 7.31 4.78 3.24
C LEU A 45 6.40 5.97 3.54
N GLU A 46 5.54 5.86 4.55
CA GLU A 46 4.68 6.95 5.01
C GLU A 46 5.53 8.14 5.50
N ARG A 47 6.58 7.88 6.28
CA ARG A 47 7.52 8.90 6.73
C ARG A 47 8.28 9.54 5.58
N GLU A 48 8.81 8.75 4.64
CA GLU A 48 9.48 9.29 3.45
C GLU A 48 8.54 10.16 2.61
N MET A 49 7.26 9.79 2.49
CA MET A 49 6.28 10.63 1.81
C MET A 49 6.06 11.95 2.55
N GLU A 50 5.90 11.93 3.87
CA GLU A 50 5.75 13.17 4.66
C GLU A 50 6.95 14.11 4.47
N GLU A 51 8.16 13.58 4.39
CA GLU A 51 9.39 14.36 4.18
C GLU A 51 9.48 14.93 2.75
N ARG A 52 9.01 14.19 1.75
CA ARG A 52 9.11 14.57 0.33
C ARG A 52 7.96 15.45 -0.15
N VAL A 53 6.86 15.49 0.58
CA VAL A 53 5.66 16.24 0.19
C VAL A 53 5.80 17.71 0.59
N SER A 54 5.46 18.61 -0.34
CA SER A 54 5.56 20.05 -0.06
C SER A 54 4.65 20.48 1.11
N ARG A 55 5.14 21.39 1.94
CA ARG A 55 4.34 21.98 3.05
C ARG A 55 3.02 22.58 2.58
N GLY A 56 2.98 23.10 1.34
CA GLY A 56 1.75 23.61 0.71
C GLY A 56 0.71 22.53 0.44
N TYR A 57 1.15 21.35 -0.04
CA TYR A 57 0.28 20.19 -0.23
C TYR A 57 -0.28 19.69 1.10
N ILE A 58 0.58 19.46 2.10
CA ILE A 58 0.14 19.00 3.43
C ILE A 58 -0.87 19.97 4.05
N ARG A 59 -0.63 21.29 3.94
CA ARG A 59 -1.59 22.29 4.39
C ARG A 59 -2.92 22.16 3.65
N GLY A 60 -2.90 22.01 2.34
CA GLY A 60 -4.15 21.84 1.58
C GLY A 60 -4.92 20.58 1.94
N VAL A 61 -4.24 19.45 2.18
CA VAL A 61 -4.89 18.21 2.66
C VAL A 61 -5.54 18.43 4.02
N LYS A 62 -4.81 19.02 4.99
CA LYS A 62 -5.35 19.31 6.34
C LYS A 62 -6.56 20.24 6.33
N HIS A 63 -6.68 21.11 5.33
CA HIS A 63 -7.81 22.04 5.18
C HIS A 63 -8.88 21.53 4.21
N GLY A 64 -8.82 20.26 3.80
CA GLY A 64 -9.81 19.66 2.89
C GLY A 64 -9.81 20.24 1.47
N ARG A 65 -8.72 20.90 1.05
CA ARG A 65 -8.59 21.51 -0.29
C ARG A 65 -8.21 20.50 -1.37
N PHE A 66 -7.77 19.32 -0.98
CA PHE A 66 -7.44 18.22 -1.87
C PHE A 66 -8.21 16.97 -1.45
N ASN A 67 -8.70 16.21 -2.43
CA ASN A 67 -9.37 14.94 -2.19
C ASN A 67 -8.30 13.85 -2.16
N THR A 68 -7.86 13.45 -0.97
CA THR A 68 -6.93 12.34 -0.79
C THR A 68 -7.69 11.02 -0.74
N TYR A 69 -7.12 9.97 -1.33
CA TYR A 69 -7.63 8.61 -1.15
C TYR A 69 -7.66 8.29 0.35
N SER A 70 -8.82 7.91 0.89
CA SER A 70 -9.05 7.72 2.33
C SER A 70 -9.26 6.25 2.74
N GLY A 71 -8.91 5.32 1.85
CA GLY A 71 -9.15 3.89 2.05
C GLY A 71 -10.40 3.43 1.33
#